data_AF-B9URJ7-F1
#
_entry.id   AF-B9URJ7-F1
#
_cell.length_a   1.000
_cell.length_b   1.000
_cell.length_c   1.000
_cell.angle_alpha   90.00
_cell.angle_beta   90.00
_cell.angle_gamma   90.00
#
_symmetry.space_group_name_H-M   'P 1'
#
loop_
_entity.id
_entity.type
_entity.pdbx_description
1 polymer ?
#
loop_
_entity_poly.entity_id
_entity_poly.type
_entity_poly.pdbx_seq_one_letter_code
_entity_poly.pdbx_strand_id
1 'polypeptide(L)'
;MTSGNICKILVLTVAITIIPNFVECAETSVLRKQCLAKVLPGKTTEDVEWNNVKKEAIENDNREFQCFILCELTNLNILKSDGAVQTNGNPLEPALGDKISECSNLELYQDNCKAAKNAASCLIEATHKLEKYYEVENIFQAEWKKFENSGKLIEWNN
;
A
#
# COMPACT_ATOMS: atom_id res chain seq x y z
N MET A 1 -2.43 8.86 34.70
CA MET A 1 -2.57 9.75 33.53
C MET A 1 -1.53 9.29 32.51
N THR A 2 -1.81 8.22 31.78
CA THR A 2 -2.45 8.20 30.44
C THR A 2 -1.58 8.81 29.35
N SER A 3 -0.80 7.96 28.69
CA SER A 3 -0.55 8.06 27.25
C SER A 3 -0.48 6.61 26.78
N GLY A 4 -1.59 6.13 26.25
CA GLY A 4 -1.74 4.75 25.79
C GLY A 4 -0.74 4.48 24.67
N ASN A 5 -0.02 3.37 24.81
CA ASN A 5 0.71 2.76 23.71
C ASN A 5 -0.33 2.25 22.70
N ILE A 6 -0.61 3.04 21.66
CA ILE A 6 -1.39 2.58 20.50
C ILE A 6 -0.39 1.89 19.57
N CYS A 7 -0.20 0.59 19.80
CA CYS A 7 0.59 -0.29 18.96
C CYS A 7 -0.30 -0.82 17.83
N LYS A 8 -0.12 -0.34 16.59
CA LYS A 8 -0.57 -0.99 15.33
C LYS A 8 -0.17 -0.18 14.11
N ILE A 9 1.01 -0.43 13.53
CA ILE A 9 1.35 0.20 12.25
C ILE A 9 2.15 -0.75 11.35
N LEU A 10 1.57 -0.97 10.16
CA LEU A 10 2.20 -1.29 8.88
C LEU A 10 3.02 -2.55 8.77
N VAL A 11 2.25 -3.61 8.76
CA VAL A 11 2.59 -4.83 8.10
C VAL A 11 1.44 -5.03 7.11
N LEU A 12 1.67 -5.72 6.00
CA LEU A 12 0.60 -6.43 5.31
C LEU A 12 -0.23 -5.60 4.31
N THR A 13 0.40 -4.80 3.46
CA THR A 13 -0.20 -4.43 2.16
C THR A 13 -0.40 -5.67 1.26
N VAL A 14 0.16 -6.83 1.66
CA VAL A 14 0.18 -8.04 0.85
C VAL A 14 -0.07 -9.35 1.63
N ALA A 15 0.00 -9.37 2.96
CA ALA A 15 -0.04 -10.63 3.71
C ALA A 15 -1.21 -10.82 4.72
N ILE A 16 -2.15 -9.86 4.90
CA ILE A 16 -3.38 -10.08 5.70
C ILE A 16 -4.54 -10.38 4.76
N THR A 17 -4.53 -11.60 4.25
CA THR A 17 -5.74 -12.41 4.35
C THR A 17 -5.65 -13.41 5.51
N ILE A 18 -4.45 -13.80 6.02
CA ILE A 18 -4.32 -14.87 7.05
C ILE A 18 -3.06 -14.78 7.94
N ILE A 19 -2.73 -13.65 8.59
CA ILE A 19 -1.67 -13.65 9.64
C ILE A 19 -2.15 -13.00 10.95
N PRO A 20 -2.06 -13.71 12.10
CA PRO A 20 -2.30 -13.15 13.42
C PRO A 20 -1.13 -12.26 13.87
N ASN A 21 -1.43 -10.98 14.09
CA ASN A 21 -0.76 -10.00 14.98
C ASN A 21 0.67 -10.34 15.46
N PHE A 22 1.72 -10.06 14.69
CA PHE A 22 3.08 -9.88 15.27
C PHE A 22 3.97 -9.04 14.36
N VAL A 23 3.93 -7.72 14.49
CA VAL A 23 5.12 -6.88 14.23
C VAL A 23 5.15 -5.75 15.25
N GLU A 24 6.33 -5.59 15.84
CA GLU A 24 6.69 -4.60 16.85
C GLU A 24 6.66 -3.17 16.30
N CYS A 25 6.28 -2.25 17.18
CA CYS A 25 6.24 -0.80 17.08
C CYS A 25 7.14 -0.14 16.01
N ALA A 26 6.60 0.05 14.80
CA ALA A 26 7.15 1.02 13.85
C ALA A 26 6.37 2.33 13.96
N GLU A 27 7.08 3.47 14.03
CA GLU A 27 6.45 4.77 13.80
C GLU A 27 5.83 4.79 12.38
N THR A 28 4.72 5.51 12.21
CA THR A 28 4.12 5.66 10.87
C THR A 28 5.13 6.25 9.91
N SER A 29 5.32 5.59 8.76
CA SER A 29 6.33 5.98 7.80
C SER A 29 6.12 7.42 7.30
N VAL A 30 7.22 8.10 6.97
CA VAL A 30 7.16 9.47 6.43
C VAL A 30 6.30 9.52 5.16
N LEU A 31 6.41 8.48 4.31
CA LEU A 31 5.58 8.33 3.12
C LEU A 31 4.09 8.36 3.48
N ARG A 32 3.67 7.51 4.43
CA ARG A 32 2.27 7.40 4.81
C ARG A 32 1.74 8.70 5.42
N LYS A 33 2.55 9.38 6.26
CA LYS A 33 2.19 10.69 6.82
C LYS A 33 1.96 11.74 5.73
N GLN A 34 2.82 11.77 4.71
CA GLN A 34 2.65 12.70 3.59
C GLN A 34 1.42 12.36 2.73
N CYS A 35 1.20 11.08 2.41
CA CYS A 35 0.02 10.64 1.67
C CYS A 35 -1.28 10.90 2.44
N LEU A 36 -1.28 10.69 3.76
CA LEU A 36 -2.42 10.99 4.65
C LEU A 36 -2.77 12.48 4.57
N ALA A 37 -1.79 13.35 4.80
CA ALA A 37 -1.99 14.79 4.77
C ALA A 37 -2.50 15.29 3.41
N LYS A 38 -2.09 14.62 2.31
CA LYS A 38 -2.44 15.03 0.96
C LYS A 38 -3.78 14.50 0.48
N VAL A 39 -4.10 13.24 0.76
CA VAL A 39 -5.25 12.53 0.17
C VAL A 39 -6.43 12.44 1.12
N LEU A 40 -6.19 12.44 2.43
CA LEU A 40 -7.21 12.27 3.46
C LEU A 40 -7.12 13.43 4.49
N PRO A 41 -7.34 14.69 4.06
CA PRO A 41 -7.23 15.83 4.95
C PRO A 41 -8.22 15.70 6.12
N GLY A 42 -7.72 15.91 7.34
CA GLY A 42 -8.51 15.79 8.57
C GLY A 42 -8.60 14.38 9.15
N LYS A 43 -8.00 13.37 8.50
CA LYS A 43 -7.81 12.02 9.07
C LYS A 43 -6.50 11.92 9.85
N THR A 44 -6.47 11.00 10.81
CA THR A 44 -5.30 10.70 11.63
C THR A 44 -4.58 9.43 11.14
N THR A 45 -3.42 9.13 11.72
CA THR A 45 -2.71 7.87 11.47
C THR A 45 -3.51 6.64 11.92
N GLU A 46 -4.43 6.79 12.88
CA GLU A 46 -5.33 5.73 13.36
C GLU A 46 -6.44 5.44 12.33
N ASP A 47 -6.96 6.48 11.67
CA ASP A 47 -7.95 6.33 10.59
C ASP A 47 -7.38 5.55 9.39
N VAL A 48 -6.06 5.65 9.19
CA VAL A 48 -5.34 4.91 8.16
C VAL A 48 -4.56 3.73 8.73
N GLU A 49 -5.00 3.12 9.82
CA GLU A 49 -4.59 1.75 10.12
C GLU A 49 -5.03 0.82 8.98
N TRP A 50 -4.24 -0.23 8.66
CA TRP A 50 -4.53 -1.07 7.50
C TRP A 50 -5.93 -1.70 7.54
N ASN A 51 -6.41 -2.16 8.70
CA ASN A 51 -7.76 -2.71 8.80
C ASN A 51 -8.82 -1.70 8.38
N ASN A 52 -8.61 -0.42 8.70
CA ASN A 52 -9.49 0.66 8.27
C ASN A 52 -9.30 0.96 6.78
N VAL A 53 -8.06 1.03 6.28
CA VAL A 53 -7.80 1.25 4.85
C VAL A 53 -8.41 0.14 3.98
N LYS A 54 -8.24 -1.12 4.37
CA LYS A 54 -8.84 -2.27 3.68
C LYS A 54 -10.36 -2.18 3.71
N LYS A 55 -10.95 -1.98 4.90
CA LYS A 55 -12.40 -1.86 5.04
C LYS A 55 -12.95 -0.72 4.18
N GLU A 56 -12.34 0.46 4.26
CA GLU A 56 -12.80 1.63 3.52
C GLU A 56 -12.55 1.48 2.01
N ALA A 57 -11.32 1.24 1.57
CA ALA A 57 -10.98 1.20 0.15
C ALA A 57 -11.58 -0.02 -0.56
N ILE A 58 -11.58 -1.19 0.08
CA ILE A 58 -11.94 -2.47 -0.55
C ILE A 58 -13.41 -2.78 -0.33
N GLU A 59 -13.84 -2.89 0.93
CA GLU A 59 -15.19 -3.36 1.31
C GLU A 59 -16.26 -2.28 1.09
N ASN A 60 -15.97 -1.03 1.49
CA ASN A 60 -16.90 0.09 1.37
C ASN A 60 -16.78 0.85 0.04
N ASP A 61 -15.86 0.44 -0.85
CA ASP A 61 -15.55 1.12 -2.12
C ASP A 61 -15.27 2.63 -1.96
N ASN A 62 -14.67 3.04 -0.85
CA ASN A 62 -14.37 4.44 -0.54
C ASN A 62 -13.22 4.96 -1.40
N ARG A 63 -13.55 5.82 -2.36
CA ARG A 63 -12.60 6.40 -3.32
C ARG A 63 -11.40 7.11 -2.67
N GLU A 64 -11.60 7.85 -1.58
CA GLU A 64 -10.51 8.60 -0.95
C GLU A 64 -9.45 7.66 -0.38
N PHE A 65 -9.88 6.57 0.26
CA PHE A 65 -8.98 5.53 0.74
C PHE A 65 -8.33 4.72 -0.40
N GLN A 66 -9.00 4.60 -1.54
CA GLN A 66 -8.39 4.02 -2.75
C GLN A 66 -7.30 4.95 -3.32
N CYS A 67 -7.53 6.27 -3.31
CA CYS A 67 -6.51 7.24 -3.69
C CYS A 67 -5.33 7.23 -2.70
N PHE A 68 -5.59 6.94 -1.43
CA PHE A 68 -4.53 6.79 -0.44
C PHE A 68 -3.63 5.58 -0.75
N ILE A 69 -4.22 4.45 -1.15
CA ILE A 69 -3.48 3.28 -1.69
C ILE A 69 -2.65 3.69 -2.92
N LEU A 70 -3.27 4.40 -3.88
CA LEU A 70 -2.57 4.88 -5.07
C LEU A 70 -1.36 5.73 -4.70
N CYS A 71 -1.49 6.66 -3.74
CA CYS A 71 -0.41 7.53 -3.30
C CYS A 71 0.77 6.73 -2.76
N GLU A 72 0.51 5.81 -1.82
CA GLU A 72 1.57 5.01 -1.22
C GLU A 72 2.26 4.14 -2.28
N LEU A 73 1.49 3.40 -3.07
CA LEU A 73 2.07 2.43 -4.00
C LEU A 73 2.77 3.07 -5.21
N THR A 74 2.34 4.27 -5.63
CA THR A 74 3.05 5.01 -6.69
C THR A 74 4.43 5.45 -6.21
N ASN A 75 4.50 5.97 -4.98
CA ASN A 75 5.76 6.47 -4.40
C ASN A 75 6.72 5.34 -3.96
N LEU A 76 6.25 4.09 -3.98
CA LEU A 76 7.07 2.88 -3.82
C LEU A 76 7.42 2.21 -5.17
N ASN A 77 7.09 2.83 -6.30
CA ASN A 77 7.27 2.25 -7.64
C ASN A 77 6.55 0.88 -7.84
N ILE A 78 5.43 0.67 -7.15
CA ILE A 78 4.60 -0.54 -7.26
C ILE A 78 3.45 -0.31 -8.25
N LEU A 79 2.84 0.87 -8.20
CA LEU A 79 1.85 1.33 -9.16
C LEU A 79 2.37 2.52 -9.97
N LYS A 80 1.75 2.77 -11.11
CA LYS A 80 1.86 4.01 -11.88
C LYS A 80 0.81 5.01 -11.40
N SER A 81 0.93 6.26 -11.81
CA SER A 81 -0.02 7.33 -11.45
C SER A 81 -1.45 7.12 -12.00
N ASP A 82 -1.61 6.29 -13.03
CA ASP A 82 -2.90 5.86 -13.57
C ASP A 82 -3.54 4.69 -12.78
N GLY A 83 -2.87 4.19 -11.74
CA GLY A 83 -3.32 3.05 -10.94
C GLY A 83 -3.00 1.68 -11.53
N ALA A 84 -2.36 1.61 -12.71
CA ALA A 84 -1.84 0.35 -13.24
C ALA A 84 -0.65 -0.15 -12.42
N VAL A 85 -0.38 -1.46 -12.46
CA VAL A 85 0.85 -2.02 -11.89
C VAL A 85 2.07 -1.51 -12.66
N GLN A 86 3.10 -1.05 -11.94
CA GLN A 86 4.41 -0.77 -12.52
C GLN A 86 5.03 -2.08 -12.97
N THR A 87 5.46 -2.18 -14.22
CA THR A 87 6.13 -3.38 -14.74
C THR A 87 7.64 -3.20 -14.87
N ASN A 88 8.13 -1.96 -14.93
CA ASN A 88 9.55 -1.68 -15.03
C ASN A 88 10.14 -1.37 -13.66
N GLY A 89 10.99 -2.27 -13.15
CA GLY A 89 11.66 -2.11 -11.86
C GLY A 89 10.70 -2.19 -10.67
N ASN A 90 9.61 -2.97 -10.80
CA ASN A 90 8.71 -3.19 -9.69
C ASN A 90 9.46 -3.93 -8.57
N PRO A 91 9.52 -3.39 -7.34
CA PRO A 91 10.28 -4.02 -6.27
C PRO A 91 9.73 -5.42 -5.90
N LEU A 92 8.47 -5.73 -6.24
CA LEU A 92 7.83 -7.02 -5.98
C LEU A 92 8.17 -8.11 -6.99
N GLU A 93 8.87 -7.79 -8.08
CA GLU A 93 9.21 -8.74 -9.16
C GLU A 93 9.94 -10.00 -8.66
N PRO A 94 10.92 -9.94 -7.73
CA PRO A 94 11.57 -11.15 -7.21
C PRO A 94 10.60 -12.12 -6.52
N ALA A 95 9.55 -11.59 -5.88
CA ALA A 95 8.58 -12.39 -5.14
C ALA A 95 7.43 -12.88 -6.02
N LEU A 96 6.95 -12.03 -6.94
CA LEU A 96 5.71 -12.26 -7.68
C LEU A 96 5.90 -12.61 -9.15
N GLY A 97 7.09 -12.38 -9.72
CA GLY A 97 7.45 -12.74 -11.09
C GLY A 97 6.38 -12.34 -12.10
N ASP A 98 5.93 -13.31 -12.91
CA ASP A 98 4.93 -13.12 -13.97
C ASP A 98 3.60 -12.52 -13.48
N LYS A 99 3.28 -12.64 -12.18
CA LYS A 99 2.06 -12.04 -11.61
C LYS A 99 2.06 -10.52 -11.66
N ILE A 100 3.23 -9.87 -11.70
CA ILE A 100 3.33 -8.42 -11.93
C ILE A 100 2.75 -8.07 -13.30
N SER A 101 3.16 -8.80 -14.34
CA SER A 101 2.66 -8.61 -15.69
C SER A 101 1.17 -8.94 -15.81
N GLU A 102 0.71 -10.03 -15.20
CA GLU A 102 -0.72 -10.37 -15.17
C GLU A 102 -1.56 -9.26 -14.53
N CYS A 103 -1.18 -8.77 -13.35
CA CYS A 103 -1.91 -7.69 -12.68
C CYS A 103 -1.81 -6.34 -13.39
N SER A 104 -0.80 -6.14 -14.25
CA SER A 104 -0.68 -4.91 -15.06
C SER A 104 -1.66 -4.86 -16.24
N ASN A 105 -2.20 -6.01 -16.66
CA ASN A 105 -3.13 -6.13 -17.78
C ASN A 105 -4.60 -5.95 -17.37
N LEU A 106 -4.87 -5.59 -16.11
CA LEU A 106 -6.22 -5.28 -15.66
C LEU A 106 -6.75 -4.06 -16.42
N GLU A 107 -8.06 -4.08 -16.70
CA GLU A 107 -8.73 -2.95 -17.33
C GLU A 107 -8.58 -1.70 -16.46
N LEU A 108 -8.07 -0.63 -17.08
CA LEU A 108 -7.94 0.66 -16.42
C LEU A 108 -9.29 1.35 -16.40
N TYR A 109 -9.68 1.80 -15.22
CA TYR A 109 -10.87 2.64 -15.05
C TYR A 109 -10.53 4.08 -15.40
N GLN A 110 -11.54 4.88 -15.76
CA GLN A 110 -11.38 6.35 -15.85
C GLN A 110 -10.92 6.97 -14.52
N ASP A 111 -11.14 6.26 -13.41
CA ASP A 111 -10.70 6.66 -12.07
C ASP A 111 -9.45 5.89 -11.65
N ASN A 112 -8.31 6.58 -11.64
CA ASN A 112 -7.00 6.03 -11.26
C ASN A 112 -7.01 5.42 -9.84
N CYS A 113 -7.81 5.97 -8.92
CA CYS A 113 -7.90 5.44 -7.56
C CYS A 113 -8.59 4.08 -7.55
N LYS A 114 -9.64 3.92 -8.35
CA LYS A 114 -10.34 2.64 -8.51
C LYS A 114 -9.48 1.61 -9.27
N ALA A 115 -8.70 2.05 -10.26
CA ALA A 115 -7.69 1.20 -10.90
C ALA A 115 -6.65 0.70 -9.87
N ALA A 116 -6.16 1.59 -8.99
CA ALA A 116 -5.21 1.24 -7.94
C ALA A 116 -5.76 0.20 -6.96
N LYS A 117 -7.03 0.32 -6.55
CA LYS A 117 -7.74 -0.69 -5.74
C LYS A 117 -7.65 -2.08 -6.38
N ASN A 118 -7.94 -2.17 -7.67
CA ASN A 118 -7.98 -3.44 -8.38
C ASN A 118 -6.59 -4.03 -8.59
N ALA A 119 -5.62 -3.19 -8.96
CA ALA A 119 -4.22 -3.57 -9.06
C ALA A 119 -3.68 -4.09 -7.71
N ALA A 120 -3.92 -3.36 -6.61
CA ALA A 120 -3.53 -3.79 -5.27
C ALA A 120 -4.22 -5.12 -4.88
N SER A 121 -5.50 -5.27 -5.19
CA SER A 121 -6.26 -6.50 -4.92
C SER A 121 -5.67 -7.70 -5.67
N CYS A 122 -5.27 -7.53 -6.92
CA CYS A 122 -4.60 -8.57 -7.71
C CYS A 122 -3.24 -8.96 -7.12
N LEU A 123 -2.43 -7.99 -6.70
CA LEU A 123 -1.12 -8.25 -6.07
C LEU A 123 -1.28 -8.99 -4.73
N ILE A 124 -2.30 -8.63 -3.94
CA ILE A 124 -2.65 -9.33 -2.69
C ILE A 124 -3.04 -10.79 -2.99
N GLU A 125 -3.90 -11.02 -3.98
CA GLU A 125 -4.34 -12.36 -4.36
C GLU A 125 -3.17 -13.20 -4.91
N ALA A 126 -2.31 -12.61 -5.75
CA ALA A 126 -1.11 -13.27 -6.26
C ALA A 126 -0.19 -13.72 -5.13
N THR A 127 0.05 -12.84 -4.16
CA THR A 127 0.89 -13.18 -3.02
C THR A 127 0.27 -14.25 -2.14
N HIS A 128 -1.05 -14.19 -1.96
CA HIS A 128 -1.79 -15.23 -1.25
C HIS A 128 -1.61 -16.60 -1.91
N LYS A 129 -1.82 -16.67 -3.22
CA LYS A 129 -1.69 -17.91 -4.00
C LYS A 129 -0.28 -18.48 -4.04
N LEU A 130 0.74 -17.61 -4.02
CA LEU A 130 2.14 -18.01 -4.07
C LEU A 130 2.76 -18.23 -2.67
N GLU A 131 2.02 -17.96 -1.61
CA GLU A 131 2.49 -18.01 -0.22
C GLU A 131 3.72 -17.12 0.05
N LYS A 132 3.85 -16.01 -0.69
CA LYS A 132 5.02 -15.09 -0.67
C LYS A 132 4.93 -13.95 0.34
N TYR A 133 4.13 -14.15 1.38
CA TYR A 133 3.75 -13.13 2.35
C TYR A 133 4.91 -12.36 2.97
N TYR A 134 5.81 -13.07 3.63
CA TYR A 134 6.96 -12.47 4.32
C TYR A 134 7.96 -11.85 3.34
N GLU A 135 8.11 -12.44 2.16
CA GLU A 135 9.01 -11.91 1.13
C GLU A 135 8.51 -10.54 0.66
N VAL A 136 7.22 -10.43 0.35
CA VAL A 136 6.64 -9.15 -0.07
C VAL A 136 6.62 -8.14 1.08
N GLU A 137 6.31 -8.56 2.30
CA GLU A 137 6.38 -7.69 3.48
C GLU A 137 7.78 -7.07 3.64
N ASN A 138 8.83 -7.89 3.58
CA ASN A 138 10.21 -7.43 3.68
C ASN A 138 10.57 -6.43 2.57
N ILE A 139 10.07 -6.65 1.35
CA ILE A 139 10.25 -5.71 0.25
C ILE A 139 9.57 -4.37 0.55
N PHE A 140 8.31 -4.38 0.99
CA PHE A 140 7.60 -3.15 1.35
C PHE A 140 8.32 -2.36 2.44
N GLN A 141 8.77 -3.03 3.50
CA GLN A 141 9.54 -2.40 4.58
C GLN A 141 10.84 -1.79 4.05
N ALA A 142 11.55 -2.49 3.16
CA ALA A 142 12.77 -1.99 2.54
C ALA A 142 12.49 -0.75 1.67
N GLU A 143 11.43 -0.75 0.87
CA GLU A 143 11.09 0.39 0.02
C GLU A 143 10.61 1.61 0.83
N TRP A 144 9.86 1.43 1.91
CA TRP A 144 9.55 2.53 2.83
C TRP A 144 10.82 3.12 3.44
N LYS A 145 11.72 2.27 3.94
CA LYS A 145 12.97 2.71 4.53
C LYS A 145 13.86 3.44 3.51
N LYS A 146 13.89 2.98 2.26
CA LYS A 146 14.56 3.69 1.15
C LYS A 146 13.93 5.07 0.91
N PHE A 147 12.61 5.16 0.87
CA PHE A 147 11.92 6.43 0.71
C PHE A 147 12.26 7.39 1.86
N GLU A 148 12.17 6.94 3.11
CA GLU A 148 12.51 7.73 4.30
C GLU A 148 13.95 8.25 4.26
N ASN A 149 14.89 7.36 3.95
CA ASN A 149 16.30 7.72 3.86
C ASN A 149 16.63 8.62 2.65
N SER A 150 15.74 8.69 1.66
CA SER A 150 15.95 9.54 0.48
C SER A 150 15.68 11.03 0.75
N GLY A 151 14.94 11.35 1.82
CA GLY A 151 14.51 12.73 2.11
C GLY A 151 13.53 13.31 1.08
N LYS A 152 13.00 12.48 0.17
CA LYS A 152 12.05 12.91 -0.87
C LYS A 152 10.69 13.26 -0.27
N LEU A 153 9.98 14.12 -0.99
CA LEU A 153 8.55 14.32 -0.81
C LEU A 153 7.77 13.39 -1.73
N ILE A 154 6.52 13.10 -1.38
CA ILE A 154 5.63 12.35 -2.27
C ILE A 154 5.42 13.11 -3.57
N GLU A 155 5.37 12.36 -4.66
CA GLU A 155 4.82 12.82 -5.92
C GLU A 155 3.32 12.51 -5.93
N TRP A 156 2.50 13.54 -6.08
CA TRP A 156 1.04 13.40 -6.16
C TRP A 156 0.48 14.35 -7.22
N ASN A 157 0.19 13.78 -8.39
CA ASN A 157 -0.39 14.47 -9.54
C ASN A 157 -1.79 13.90 -9.78
N ASN A 158 -2.77 14.33 -8.99
CA ASN A 158 -4.19 14.00 -9.20
C ASN A 158 -5.01 15.28 -8.99
#